data_AF-T0SHC4-F1
#
_entry.id   AF-T0SHC4-F1
#
_cell.length_a   1.000
_cell.length_b   1.000
_cell.length_c   1.000
_cell.angle_alpha   90.00
_cell.angle_beta   90.00
_cell.angle_gamma   90.00
#
_symmetry.space_group_name_H-M   'P 1'
#
loop_
_entity.id
_entity.type
_entity.pdbx_description
1 polymer ?
#
loop_
_entity_poly.entity_id
_entity_poly.type
_entity_poly.pdbx_seq_one_letter_code
_entity_poly.pdbx_strand_id
1 'polypeptide(L)'
;MKYLSLLIILLNFASCKIDDSHSRAQAKLGNIIIGSDDRLGSFKYEKSERKYAQYLEVYFASQQDQKFTCSGTYIGDRYIVTAAHCVYDGETKEFVHKIYASVGQESISGEDKLKTTRTLMNVEKIYLHKEYLKYPVADYDIALLKLSDDGSDNIDSLQKAIPIVSVKGDVDDSMLYISGFPVDKAKYSLWTSFCTYSTYVGDNYLAYECDTTGGMSGSGLIGKDKFQNNILIGVHSGGIGDLYNRGYKFTEKIIAEINDIKEKLPEETSSFMSFNPAVVKVERVSVVNFCNETLNIAVRYTNQDGEWIRPSYFTVAPFESLEYTLKPKTPYYVNAMTLENKYKLHGNSRLYVEGADKYENFAKMFTTGKTGRMFYLGICRI
;
A
#
# COMPACT_ATOMS: atom_id res chain seq x y z
N MET A 1 68.92 45.46 18.86
CA MET A 1 68.39 44.17 18.38
C MET A 1 66.99 44.41 17.84
N LYS A 2 66.76 44.00 16.60
CA LYS A 2 65.61 44.38 15.77
C LYS A 2 64.32 43.71 16.26
N TYR A 3 63.25 44.52 16.30
CA TYR A 3 61.86 44.06 16.33
C TYR A 3 61.57 43.22 15.09
N LEU A 4 61.06 42.00 15.26
CA LEU A 4 60.42 41.24 14.20
C LEU A 4 58.96 41.01 14.60
N SER A 5 58.09 41.69 13.87
CA SER A 5 56.64 41.61 13.89
C SER A 5 56.16 40.20 13.51
N LEU A 6 55.46 39.52 14.42
CA LEU A 6 54.65 38.35 14.08
C LEU A 6 53.19 38.76 14.07
N LEU A 7 52.63 38.84 12.85
CA LEU A 7 51.22 39.12 12.58
C LEU A 7 50.41 37.85 12.90
N ILE A 8 49.72 37.82 14.04
CA ILE A 8 48.77 36.74 14.37
C ILE A 8 47.40 37.15 13.82
N ILE A 9 46.99 36.51 12.73
CA ILE A 9 45.63 36.58 12.20
C ILE A 9 44.74 35.75 13.15
N LEU A 10 43.95 36.43 13.99
CA LEU A 10 42.86 35.81 14.73
C LEU A 10 41.73 35.46 13.76
N LEU A 11 41.75 34.22 13.24
CA LEU A 11 40.58 33.63 12.60
C LEU A 11 39.55 33.31 13.69
N ASN A 12 38.48 34.11 13.74
CA ASN A 12 37.26 33.78 14.45
C ASN A 12 36.65 32.51 13.85
N PHE A 13 36.98 31.35 14.40
CA PHE A 13 36.15 30.17 14.22
C PHE A 13 34.93 30.31 15.11
N ALA A 14 33.85 30.86 14.54
CA ALA A 14 32.52 30.61 15.07
C ALA A 14 32.31 29.09 15.06
N SER A 15 32.45 28.45 16.23
CA SER A 15 32.05 27.07 16.43
C SER A 15 30.54 27.01 16.22
N CYS A 16 30.13 26.59 15.03
CA CYS A 16 28.76 26.15 14.80
C CYS A 16 28.59 24.87 15.61
N LYS A 17 27.91 24.96 16.76
CA LYS A 17 27.37 23.78 17.44
C LYS A 17 26.36 23.16 16.48
N ILE A 18 26.80 22.14 15.74
CA ILE A 18 25.90 21.22 15.07
C ILE A 18 25.26 20.41 16.19
N ASP A 19 23.93 20.46 16.23
CA ASP A 19 23.09 19.71 17.16
C ASP A 19 23.25 18.22 16.87
N ASP A 20 23.95 17.51 17.76
CA ASP A 20 24.34 16.10 17.64
C ASP A 20 23.18 15.15 17.99
N SER A 21 21.98 15.41 17.47
CA SER A 21 20.81 14.53 17.66
C SER A 21 20.56 13.55 16.51
N HIS A 22 21.46 13.44 15.53
CA HIS A 22 21.28 12.56 14.34
C HIS A 22 22.47 11.63 14.07
N SER A 23 23.02 10.98 15.11
CA SER A 23 24.02 9.92 14.94
C SER A 23 23.78 8.71 15.85
N ARG A 24 22.63 8.06 15.66
CA ARG A 24 22.49 6.61 15.83
C ARG A 24 21.73 6.04 14.63
N ALA A 25 22.47 5.90 13.54
CA ALA A 25 22.04 5.18 12.35
C ALA A 25 21.87 3.69 12.70
N GLN A 26 20.64 3.27 12.98
CA GLN A 26 20.18 2.02 12.37
C GLN A 26 19.97 2.33 10.89
N ALA A 27 20.55 1.52 10.02
CA ALA A 27 20.42 1.69 8.58
C ALA A 27 18.94 1.80 8.23
N LYS A 28 18.50 3.00 7.84
CA LYS A 28 17.18 3.25 7.28
C LYS A 28 17.00 2.25 6.15
N LEU A 29 16.11 1.28 6.32
CA LEU A 29 15.75 0.31 5.28
C LEU A 29 15.12 1.11 4.13
N GLY A 30 15.94 1.58 3.19
CA GLY A 30 15.47 2.26 1.99
C GLY A 30 15.11 1.20 0.97
N ASN A 31 14.00 1.36 0.25
CA ASN A 31 13.69 0.56 -0.95
C ASN A 31 14.38 1.24 -2.14
N ILE A 32 15.10 0.47 -2.96
CA ILE A 32 16.14 1.03 -3.81
C ILE A 32 16.00 0.55 -5.26
N ILE A 33 16.20 1.47 -6.19
CA ILE A 33 16.36 1.20 -7.62
C ILE A 33 17.82 0.83 -7.86
N ILE A 34 18.06 -0.33 -8.45
CA ILE A 34 19.39 -0.89 -8.69
C ILE A 34 19.74 -0.65 -10.15
N GLY A 35 20.71 0.24 -10.39
CA GLY A 35 21.05 0.64 -11.75
C GLY A 35 19.98 1.54 -12.37
N SER A 36 19.30 1.05 -13.41
CA SER A 36 18.28 1.83 -14.15
C SER A 36 16.90 1.28 -13.86
N ASP A 37 15.94 2.17 -13.54
CA ASP A 37 14.55 1.81 -13.25
C ASP A 37 13.90 1.05 -14.42
N ASP A 38 13.71 -0.25 -14.25
CA ASP A 38 13.14 -1.15 -15.26
C ASP A 38 11.69 -1.57 -14.98
N ARG A 39 11.10 -1.01 -13.92
CA ARG A 39 9.75 -1.39 -13.47
C ARG A 39 8.72 -1.18 -14.57
N LEU A 40 7.88 -2.21 -14.75
CA LEU A 40 6.78 -2.22 -15.69
C LEU A 40 5.48 -1.84 -15.00
N GLY A 41 4.89 -0.73 -15.44
CA GLY A 41 3.52 -0.38 -15.08
C GLY A 41 2.54 -1.44 -15.59
N SER A 42 1.54 -1.74 -14.77
CA SER A 42 0.63 -2.88 -14.94
C SER A 42 -0.05 -3.02 -16.33
N PHE A 43 -0.18 -1.99 -17.18
CA PHE A 43 -0.72 -2.12 -18.56
C PHE A 43 0.09 -3.03 -19.46
N LYS A 44 1.38 -3.17 -19.17
CA LYS A 44 2.31 -3.99 -19.96
C LYS A 44 2.34 -5.45 -19.51
N TYR A 45 1.64 -5.82 -18.42
CA TYR A 45 1.74 -7.12 -17.78
C TYR A 45 0.39 -7.86 -17.66
N GLU A 46 0.42 -9.19 -17.70
CA GLU A 46 -0.74 -10.09 -17.71
C GLU A 46 -1.76 -9.78 -16.60
N LYS A 47 -3.04 -9.76 -16.95
CA LYS A 47 -4.14 -9.37 -16.04
C LYS A 47 -4.27 -10.33 -14.85
N SER A 48 -3.85 -11.59 -15.02
CA SER A 48 -3.95 -12.66 -14.02
C SER A 48 -2.94 -12.52 -12.87
N GLU A 49 -1.78 -11.92 -13.11
CA GLU A 49 -0.68 -11.81 -12.15
C GLU A 49 -0.80 -10.57 -11.26
N ARG A 50 -1.58 -9.58 -11.68
CA ARG A 50 -1.99 -8.41 -10.89
C ARG A 50 -2.83 -8.78 -9.66
N LYS A 51 -3.38 -10.00 -9.62
CA LYS A 51 -4.32 -10.46 -8.58
C LYS A 51 -3.65 -10.93 -7.29
N TYR A 52 -2.34 -10.80 -7.12
CA TYR A 52 -1.69 -11.20 -5.86
C TYR A 52 -1.39 -10.02 -4.96
N ALA A 53 -1.07 -8.84 -5.50
CA ALA A 53 -0.64 -7.68 -4.73
C ALA A 53 -1.81 -6.86 -4.16
N GLN A 54 -1.68 -6.39 -2.92
CA GLN A 54 -2.66 -5.53 -2.25
C GLN A 54 -2.03 -4.22 -1.85
N TYR A 55 -2.76 -3.14 -2.09
CA TYR A 55 -2.39 -1.83 -1.60
C TYR A 55 -2.86 -1.71 -0.15
N LEU A 56 -1.93 -1.38 0.75
CA LEU A 56 -2.19 -1.20 2.18
C LEU A 56 -2.08 0.26 2.57
N GLU A 57 -3.08 0.74 3.29
CA GLU A 57 -3.03 2.04 3.96
C GLU A 57 -2.76 1.85 5.42
N VAL A 58 -1.64 2.39 5.89
CA VAL A 58 -1.12 2.21 7.24
C VAL A 58 -1.12 3.56 7.94
N TYR A 59 -1.54 3.59 9.20
CA TYR A 59 -1.62 4.81 9.99
C TYR A 59 -1.12 4.56 11.41
N PHE A 60 -0.15 5.35 11.83
CA PHE A 60 0.37 5.37 13.20
C PHE A 60 -0.20 6.59 13.93
N ALA A 61 -0.59 6.43 15.20
CA ALA A 61 -1.21 7.49 15.97
C ALA A 61 -0.20 8.60 16.30
N SER A 62 1.07 8.25 16.55
CA SER A 62 2.14 9.24 16.80
C SER A 62 2.38 10.18 15.61
N GLN A 63 2.07 9.72 14.39
CA GLN A 63 2.23 10.46 13.14
C GLN A 63 0.99 11.26 12.76
N GLN A 64 0.15 11.62 13.74
CA GLN A 64 -1.11 12.36 13.54
C GLN A 64 -2.02 11.70 12.50
N ASP A 65 -2.04 10.36 12.46
CA ASP A 65 -2.77 9.61 11.45
C ASP A 65 -2.39 9.99 10.00
N GLN A 66 -1.13 10.34 9.76
CA GLN A 66 -0.61 10.42 8.40
C GLN A 66 -0.68 9.03 7.73
N LYS A 67 -1.14 9.02 6.48
CA LYS A 67 -1.23 7.80 5.68
C LYS A 67 0.15 7.39 5.15
N PHE A 68 0.62 6.24 5.59
CA PHE A 68 1.71 5.50 4.98
C PHE A 68 1.17 4.47 3.98
N THR A 69 1.94 4.20 2.94
CA THR A 69 1.62 3.16 1.96
C THR A 69 2.51 1.97 2.20
N CYS A 70 1.92 0.79 2.21
CA CYS A 70 2.62 -0.49 2.09
C CYS A 70 1.94 -1.34 1.01
N SER A 71 2.59 -2.45 0.69
CA SER A 71 2.04 -3.54 -0.11
C SER A 71 1.78 -4.76 0.76
N GLY A 72 0.94 -5.67 0.26
CA GLY A 72 0.76 -7.00 0.80
C GLY A 72 0.56 -8.03 -0.31
N THR A 73 0.47 -9.30 0.06
CA THR A 73 0.09 -10.38 -0.85
C THR A 73 -1.00 -11.27 -0.25
N TYR A 74 -2.04 -11.55 -1.04
CA TYR A 74 -3.20 -12.32 -0.61
C TYR A 74 -2.93 -13.82 -0.67
N ILE A 75 -3.12 -14.50 0.46
CA ILE A 75 -2.81 -15.93 0.65
C ILE A 75 -4.05 -16.78 0.98
N GLY A 76 -5.24 -16.26 0.67
CA GLY A 76 -6.52 -16.93 0.89
C GLY A 76 -7.09 -16.76 2.29
N ASP A 77 -8.35 -17.15 2.45
CA ASP A 77 -9.09 -17.18 3.72
C ASP A 77 -9.11 -15.83 4.47
N ARG A 78 -9.14 -14.71 3.74
CA ARG A 78 -9.05 -13.34 4.26
C ARG A 78 -7.68 -12.95 4.84
N TYR A 79 -6.61 -13.68 4.53
CA TYR A 79 -5.26 -13.36 5.00
C TYR A 79 -4.38 -12.71 3.93
N ILE A 80 -3.66 -11.68 4.35
CA ILE A 80 -2.60 -11.01 3.60
C ILE A 80 -1.29 -11.16 4.37
N VAL A 81 -0.21 -11.51 3.68
CA VAL A 81 1.15 -11.34 4.21
C VAL A 81 1.68 -9.95 3.87
N THR A 82 2.42 -9.34 4.78
CA THR A 82 3.10 -8.04 4.58
C THR A 82 4.36 -7.98 5.45
N ALA A 83 5.09 -6.87 5.38
CA ALA A 83 6.27 -6.64 6.21
C ALA A 83 5.85 -6.27 7.64
N ALA A 84 6.64 -6.67 8.63
CA ALA A 84 6.40 -6.35 10.03
C ALA A 84 6.45 -4.84 10.29
N HIS A 85 7.36 -4.13 9.62
CA HIS A 85 7.49 -2.68 9.77
C HIS A 85 6.26 -1.90 9.27
N CYS A 86 5.42 -2.51 8.43
CA CYS A 86 4.14 -1.93 8.02
C CYS A 86 3.09 -1.95 9.15
N VAL A 87 3.30 -2.72 10.21
CA VAL A 87 2.36 -2.83 11.34
C VAL A 87 2.98 -2.48 12.69
N TYR A 88 4.30 -2.31 12.75
CA TYR A 88 5.04 -1.95 13.94
C TYR A 88 6.24 -1.09 13.59
N ASP A 89 6.29 0.13 14.11
CA ASP A 89 7.43 1.01 13.94
C ASP A 89 8.52 0.64 14.96
N GLY A 90 9.63 0.09 14.45
CA GLY A 90 10.76 -0.34 15.27
C GLY A 90 11.51 0.81 15.95
N GLU A 91 11.43 2.04 15.44
CA GLU A 91 12.08 3.23 15.99
C GLU A 91 11.26 3.82 17.14
N THR A 92 9.96 4.06 16.91
CA THR A 92 9.05 4.64 17.91
C THR A 92 8.46 3.60 18.86
N LYS A 93 8.66 2.31 18.58
CA LYS A 93 8.09 1.16 19.31
C LYS A 93 6.56 1.16 19.33
N GLU A 94 5.95 1.69 18.27
CA GLU A 94 4.50 1.86 18.15
C GLU A 94 3.88 0.77 17.27
N PHE A 95 2.73 0.24 17.71
CA PHE A 95 1.89 -0.60 16.86
C PHE A 95 0.99 0.26 15.98
N VAL A 96 0.72 -0.21 14.75
CA VAL A 96 -0.19 0.49 13.83
C VAL A 96 -1.55 0.75 14.48
N HIS A 97 -2.04 1.97 14.34
CA HIS A 97 -3.33 2.38 14.89
C HIS A 97 -4.49 1.83 14.07
N LYS A 98 -4.47 2.04 12.75
CA LYS A 98 -5.50 1.59 11.81
C LYS A 98 -4.86 1.19 10.49
N ILE A 99 -5.43 0.19 9.82
CA ILE A 99 -4.92 -0.31 8.55
C ILE A 99 -6.07 -0.79 7.65
N TYR A 100 -5.98 -0.47 6.37
CA TYR A 100 -6.94 -0.91 5.34
C TYR A 100 -6.22 -1.62 4.19
N ALA A 101 -6.82 -2.68 3.67
CA ALA A 101 -6.37 -3.34 2.45
C ALA A 101 -7.32 -3.05 1.29
N SER A 102 -6.79 -2.60 0.15
CA SER A 102 -7.57 -2.42 -1.08
C SER A 102 -7.64 -3.75 -1.86
N VAL A 103 -8.85 -4.19 -2.18
CA VAL A 103 -9.15 -5.42 -2.91
C VAL A 103 -9.99 -5.14 -4.16
N GLY A 104 -10.02 -6.09 -5.10
CA GLY A 104 -10.76 -5.95 -6.35
C GLY A 104 -10.15 -4.94 -7.33
N GLN A 105 -8.91 -4.53 -7.08
CA GLN A 105 -8.23 -3.54 -7.90
C GLN A 105 -7.79 -4.14 -9.24
N GLU A 106 -8.56 -3.86 -10.30
CA GLU A 106 -8.01 -3.82 -11.66
C GLU A 106 -7.26 -2.49 -11.82
N SER A 107 -6.10 -2.48 -12.48
CA SER A 107 -5.19 -1.32 -12.47
C SER A 107 -5.81 -0.02 -13.00
N ILE A 108 -5.44 1.12 -12.37
CA ILE A 108 -5.77 2.48 -12.82
C ILE A 108 -4.58 3.02 -13.63
N SER A 109 -4.59 2.81 -14.95
CA SER A 109 -3.98 3.66 -15.98
C SER A 109 -4.45 3.17 -17.37
N GLY A 110 -4.10 3.85 -18.46
CA GLY A 110 -4.57 3.47 -19.81
C GLY A 110 -6.09 3.62 -20.02
N GLU A 111 -6.61 3.52 -21.24
CA GLU A 111 -8.00 3.87 -21.60
C GLU A 111 -9.12 3.05 -20.91
N ASP A 112 -8.79 1.94 -20.24
CA ASP A 112 -9.75 1.05 -19.52
C ASP A 112 -10.20 1.58 -18.12
N LYS A 113 -10.05 2.89 -17.89
CA LYS A 113 -10.18 3.56 -16.57
C LYS A 113 -11.56 3.49 -15.92
N LEU A 114 -12.58 3.00 -16.64
CA LEU A 114 -13.98 3.07 -16.24
C LEU A 114 -14.44 1.85 -15.41
N LYS A 115 -13.61 0.83 -15.15
CA LYS A 115 -14.07 -0.43 -14.54
C LYS A 115 -13.55 -0.75 -13.14
N THR A 116 -12.72 0.10 -12.54
CA THR A 116 -12.06 -0.24 -11.27
C THR A 116 -12.98 0.02 -10.07
N THR A 117 -13.70 -1.01 -9.61
CA THR A 117 -14.31 -1.00 -8.27
C THR A 117 -13.26 -1.48 -7.28
N ARG A 118 -12.77 -0.58 -6.41
CA ARG A 118 -11.92 -0.96 -5.29
C ARG A 118 -12.74 -0.98 -4.02
N THR A 119 -12.50 -2.00 -3.20
CA THR A 119 -13.06 -2.10 -1.86
C THR A 119 -11.91 -2.02 -0.87
N LEU A 120 -11.97 -1.06 0.05
CA LEU A 120 -11.13 -1.05 1.24
C LEU A 120 -11.72 -2.06 2.23
N MET A 121 -10.88 -2.89 2.81
CA MET A 121 -11.26 -3.81 3.87
C MET A 121 -10.49 -3.45 5.12
N ASN A 122 -11.17 -3.41 6.26
CA ASN A 122 -10.49 -3.31 7.55
C ASN A 122 -9.66 -4.57 7.81
N VAL A 123 -8.61 -4.40 8.60
CA VAL A 123 -7.93 -5.52 9.26
C VAL A 123 -8.55 -5.69 10.65
N GLU A 124 -9.03 -6.88 10.98
CA GLU A 124 -9.60 -7.18 12.31
C GLU A 124 -8.57 -7.72 13.29
N LYS A 125 -7.50 -8.35 12.78
CA LYS A 125 -6.45 -8.95 13.60
C LYS A 125 -5.11 -8.94 12.85
N ILE A 126 -4.04 -8.61 13.54
CA ILE A 126 -2.68 -8.62 13.01
C ILE A 126 -1.87 -9.67 13.78
N TYR A 127 -1.02 -10.39 13.06
CA TYR A 127 -0.06 -11.35 13.58
C TYR A 127 1.34 -10.86 13.21
N LEU A 128 2.16 -10.56 14.20
CA LEU A 128 3.50 -9.98 14.04
C LEU A 128 4.55 -10.96 14.56
N HIS A 129 5.64 -11.15 13.83
CA HIS A 129 6.75 -11.98 14.30
C HIS A 129 7.37 -11.39 15.58
N LYS A 130 7.35 -12.12 16.70
CA LYS A 130 7.73 -11.64 18.05
C LYS A 130 9.15 -11.07 18.10
N GLU A 131 10.09 -11.69 17.40
CA GLU A 131 11.48 -11.23 17.40
C GLU A 131 11.67 -9.88 16.70
N TYR A 132 10.73 -9.45 15.85
CA TYR A 132 10.79 -8.13 15.21
C TYR A 132 10.69 -6.98 16.23
N LEU A 133 9.97 -7.18 17.33
CA LEU A 133 9.86 -6.18 18.41
C LEU A 133 11.21 -5.87 19.05
N LYS A 134 12.05 -6.89 19.19
CA LYS A 134 13.40 -6.79 19.78
C LYS A 134 14.42 -6.39 18.72
N TYR A 135 14.30 -6.97 17.53
CA TYR A 135 15.25 -6.88 16.42
C TYR A 135 14.50 -6.51 15.14
N PRO A 136 14.28 -5.21 14.86
CA PRO A 136 13.56 -4.75 13.68
C PRO A 136 14.44 -4.88 12.42
N VAL A 137 14.69 -6.12 11.98
CA VAL A 137 15.56 -6.49 10.86
C VAL A 137 14.82 -7.40 9.89
N ALA A 138 15.33 -7.52 8.66
CA ALA A 138 14.69 -8.29 7.58
C ALA A 138 14.42 -9.76 7.95
N ASP A 139 15.27 -10.38 8.78
CA ASP A 139 15.12 -11.76 9.27
C ASP A 139 13.84 -12.02 10.07
N TYR A 140 13.17 -10.98 10.54
CA TYR A 140 11.91 -11.06 11.30
C TYR A 140 10.82 -10.16 10.71
N ASP A 141 11.06 -9.56 9.55
CA ASP A 141 10.20 -8.51 8.98
C ASP A 141 8.99 -9.10 8.23
N ILE A 142 8.16 -9.84 8.95
CA ILE A 142 6.94 -10.48 8.46
C ILE A 142 5.75 -10.25 9.41
N ALA A 143 4.60 -9.96 8.82
CA ALA A 143 3.31 -9.94 9.49
C ALA A 143 2.20 -10.55 8.64
N LEU A 144 1.15 -11.03 9.31
CA LEU A 144 -0.09 -11.49 8.73
C LEU A 144 -1.21 -10.53 9.11
N LEU A 145 -2.02 -10.13 8.13
CA LEU A 145 -3.22 -9.33 8.32
C LEU A 145 -4.42 -10.23 8.07
N LYS A 146 -5.33 -10.29 9.05
CA LYS A 146 -6.64 -10.90 8.87
C LYS A 146 -7.67 -9.81 8.58
N LEU A 147 -8.27 -9.86 7.39
CA LEU A 147 -9.27 -8.88 6.98
C LEU A 147 -10.62 -9.14 7.64
N SER A 148 -11.36 -8.08 7.91
CA SER A 148 -12.72 -8.15 8.48
C SER A 148 -13.70 -8.86 7.54
N ASP A 149 -14.71 -9.51 8.14
CA ASP A 149 -15.86 -10.12 7.44
C ASP A 149 -17.14 -9.31 7.68
N ASP A 150 -17.03 -7.97 7.66
CA ASP A 150 -18.11 -7.05 8.07
C ASP A 150 -19.18 -6.83 6.99
N GLY A 151 -19.35 -7.81 6.11
CA GLY A 151 -20.25 -7.77 4.96
C GLY A 151 -19.69 -7.05 3.74
N SER A 152 -18.41 -6.65 3.75
CA SER A 152 -17.65 -6.34 2.53
C SER A 152 -17.72 -7.48 1.52
N ASP A 153 -17.56 -7.20 0.23
CA ASP A 153 -17.58 -8.22 -0.81
C ASP A 153 -16.61 -9.37 -0.47
N ASN A 154 -16.98 -10.61 -0.82
CA ASN A 154 -16.15 -11.78 -0.54
C ASN A 154 -14.80 -11.62 -1.26
N ILE A 155 -13.73 -11.38 -0.51
CA ILE A 155 -12.39 -11.16 -1.07
C ILE A 155 -11.92 -12.34 -1.93
N ASP A 156 -12.28 -13.58 -1.62
CA ASP A 156 -11.90 -14.75 -2.43
C ASP A 156 -12.52 -14.69 -3.84
N SER A 157 -13.62 -13.96 -4.02
CA SER A 157 -14.20 -13.70 -5.34
C SER A 157 -13.51 -12.55 -6.08
N LEU A 158 -12.85 -11.64 -5.35
CA LEU A 158 -12.23 -10.43 -5.87
C LEU A 158 -10.73 -10.57 -6.09
N GLN A 159 -10.09 -11.49 -5.38
CA GLN A 159 -8.64 -11.63 -5.29
C GLN A 159 -8.24 -13.10 -5.45
N LYS A 160 -7.10 -13.34 -6.11
CA LYS A 160 -6.58 -14.70 -6.28
C LYS A 160 -5.56 -14.97 -5.17
N ALA A 161 -5.78 -16.03 -4.40
CA ALA A 161 -4.77 -16.50 -3.45
C ALA A 161 -3.56 -17.07 -4.20
N ILE A 162 -2.37 -16.86 -3.66
CA ILE A 162 -1.14 -17.49 -4.14
C ILE A 162 -0.66 -18.55 -3.13
N PRO A 163 -0.28 -19.76 -3.58
CA PRO A 163 0.31 -20.76 -2.70
C PRO A 163 1.66 -20.28 -2.16
N ILE A 164 1.90 -20.57 -0.89
CA ILE A 164 3.16 -20.28 -0.20
C ILE A 164 4.06 -21.50 -0.27
N VAL A 165 5.33 -21.30 -0.65
CA VAL A 165 6.32 -22.37 -0.75
C VAL A 165 7.59 -21.98 -0.02
N SER A 166 8.17 -22.94 0.72
CA SER A 166 9.44 -22.71 1.39
C SER A 166 10.57 -22.73 0.38
N VAL A 167 11.54 -21.85 0.56
CA VAL A 167 12.76 -21.88 -0.25
C VAL A 167 13.67 -23.03 0.25
N LYS A 168 13.45 -24.22 -0.28
CA LYS A 168 14.36 -25.38 -0.27
C LYS A 168 14.25 -26.04 -1.64
N GLY A 169 15.38 -26.51 -2.18
CA GLY A 169 15.55 -27.03 -3.55
C GLY A 169 14.27 -27.41 -4.29
N ASP A 170 14.04 -26.72 -5.43
CA ASP A 170 12.99 -26.87 -6.46
C ASP A 170 12.32 -25.53 -6.87
N VAL A 171 12.79 -24.36 -6.39
CA VAL A 171 12.46 -23.09 -7.06
C VAL A 171 13.32 -23.01 -8.32
N ASP A 172 12.70 -22.83 -9.48
CA ASP A 172 13.42 -22.57 -10.73
C ASP A 172 14.20 -21.25 -10.55
N ASP A 173 15.51 -21.37 -10.35
CA ASP A 173 16.46 -20.32 -9.91
C ASP A 173 16.61 -19.15 -10.91
N SER A 174 15.79 -19.08 -11.95
CA SER A 174 16.01 -18.18 -13.09
C SER A 174 15.22 -16.87 -13.05
N MET A 175 14.07 -16.78 -12.36
CA MET A 175 13.27 -15.54 -12.39
C MET A 175 12.40 -15.33 -11.14
N LEU A 176 12.63 -14.19 -10.49
CA LEU A 176 11.80 -13.61 -9.43
C LEU A 176 11.09 -12.38 -9.99
N TYR A 177 9.86 -12.14 -9.56
CA TYR A 177 9.27 -10.81 -9.71
C TYR A 177 8.61 -10.33 -8.43
N ILE A 178 8.52 -9.01 -8.33
CA ILE A 178 7.88 -8.31 -7.23
C ILE A 178 6.86 -7.33 -7.81
N SER A 179 5.62 -7.41 -7.33
CA SER A 179 4.55 -6.48 -7.71
C SER A 179 4.08 -5.71 -6.49
N GLY A 180 4.11 -4.38 -6.57
CA GLY A 180 3.80 -3.52 -5.43
C GLY A 180 3.35 -2.12 -5.82
N PHE A 181 3.16 -1.26 -4.81
CA PHE A 181 2.61 0.08 -4.97
C PHE A 181 3.63 1.16 -4.59
N PRO A 182 4.58 1.46 -5.50
CA PRO A 182 5.61 2.46 -5.27
C PRO A 182 5.05 3.87 -5.14
N VAL A 183 5.53 4.64 -4.17
CA VAL A 183 5.10 6.03 -3.93
C VAL A 183 5.72 7.05 -4.89
N ASP A 184 6.77 6.67 -5.64
CA ASP A 184 7.36 7.51 -6.70
C ASP A 184 6.59 7.44 -8.03
N LYS A 185 5.53 6.63 -8.09
CA LYS A 185 4.65 6.49 -9.26
C LYS A 185 3.25 7.03 -8.95
N ALA A 186 2.38 7.02 -9.96
CA ALA A 186 0.99 7.47 -9.83
C ALA A 186 0.30 6.78 -8.65
N LYS A 187 -0.54 7.52 -7.91
CA LYS A 187 -1.18 7.02 -6.69
C LYS A 187 -1.94 5.72 -6.97
N TYR A 188 -1.72 4.71 -6.13
CA TYR A 188 -2.34 3.39 -6.25
C TYR A 188 -1.98 2.60 -7.52
N SER A 189 -1.02 3.04 -8.33
CA SER A 189 -0.63 2.28 -9.51
C SER A 189 0.20 1.07 -9.11
N LEU A 190 -0.09 -0.07 -9.71
CA LEU A 190 0.66 -1.31 -9.50
C LEU A 190 1.81 -1.36 -10.50
N TRP A 191 3.01 -1.63 -9.99
CA TRP A 191 4.24 -1.78 -10.76
C TRP A 191 4.93 -3.10 -10.43
N THR A 192 5.55 -3.69 -11.45
CA THR A 192 6.27 -4.96 -11.33
C THR A 192 7.74 -4.76 -11.73
N SER A 193 8.67 -5.27 -10.92
CA SER A 193 10.07 -5.47 -11.34
C SER A 193 10.34 -6.96 -11.48
N PHE A 194 11.15 -7.33 -12.47
CA PHE A 194 11.63 -8.68 -12.70
C PHE A 194 13.12 -8.70 -12.44
N CYS A 195 13.60 -9.73 -11.75
CA CYS A 195 15.00 -9.84 -11.43
C CYS A 195 15.40 -11.29 -11.21
N THR A 196 16.69 -11.49 -11.01
CA THR A 196 17.22 -12.68 -10.35
C THR A 196 17.36 -12.40 -8.85
N TYR A 197 17.38 -13.46 -8.06
CA TYR A 197 17.72 -13.37 -6.65
C TYR A 197 19.07 -14.03 -6.42
N SER A 198 19.85 -13.49 -5.48
CA SER A 198 21.11 -14.06 -5.07
C SER A 198 20.89 -14.92 -3.83
N THR A 199 21.43 -16.13 -3.83
CA THR A 199 21.42 -17.05 -2.69
C THR A 199 22.38 -16.63 -1.57
N TYR A 200 22.66 -15.33 -1.40
CA TYR A 200 23.31 -14.82 -0.20
C TYR A 200 22.34 -14.93 0.98
N VAL A 201 22.28 -16.12 1.57
CA VAL A 201 21.23 -16.56 2.49
C VAL A 201 21.73 -16.44 3.94
N GLY A 202 21.27 -15.41 4.65
CA GLY A 202 21.04 -15.57 6.08
C GLY A 202 19.86 -16.53 6.28
N ASP A 203 19.76 -17.18 7.44
CA ASP A 203 18.78 -18.26 7.66
C ASP A 203 17.33 -17.88 7.28
N ASN A 204 16.96 -16.60 7.40
CA ASN A 204 15.58 -16.11 7.25
C ASN A 204 15.37 -14.97 6.22
N TYR A 205 16.34 -14.62 5.36
CA TYR A 205 16.13 -13.59 4.33
C TYR A 205 16.64 -13.98 2.93
N LEU A 206 16.09 -13.32 1.91
CA LEU A 206 16.52 -13.37 0.51
C LEU A 206 17.10 -12.02 0.09
N ALA A 207 18.11 -12.02 -0.77
CA ALA A 207 18.63 -10.84 -1.45
C ALA A 207 18.34 -10.93 -2.96
N TYR A 208 17.99 -9.80 -3.59
CA TYR A 208 17.59 -9.75 -5.00
C TYR A 208 17.78 -8.36 -5.59
N GLU A 209 17.81 -8.32 -6.92
CA GLU A 209 18.13 -7.11 -7.68
C GLU A 209 16.89 -6.39 -8.22
N CYS A 210 15.68 -6.83 -7.85
CA CYS A 210 14.44 -6.20 -8.28
C CYS A 210 14.37 -4.75 -7.80
N ASP A 211 14.02 -3.84 -8.69
CA ASP A 211 13.81 -2.43 -8.38
C ASP A 211 12.62 -2.23 -7.46
N THR A 212 12.84 -1.50 -6.37
CA THR A 212 11.78 -1.17 -5.41
C THR A 212 11.93 0.27 -4.93
N THR A 213 10.84 0.84 -4.41
CA THR A 213 10.85 2.14 -3.72
C THR A 213 9.86 2.12 -2.56
N GLY A 214 9.82 3.19 -1.76
CA GLY A 214 8.87 3.33 -0.65
C GLY A 214 7.45 2.98 -1.11
N GLY A 215 6.66 2.34 -0.24
CA GLY A 215 5.34 1.83 -0.60
C GLY A 215 5.32 0.38 -1.09
N MET A 216 6.43 -0.14 -1.62
CA MET A 216 6.52 -1.55 -2.02
C MET A 216 6.82 -2.50 -0.86
N SER A 217 7.12 -2.00 0.33
CA SER A 217 7.29 -2.79 1.56
C SER A 217 6.13 -3.76 1.77
N GLY A 218 6.42 -5.04 1.98
CA GLY A 218 5.42 -6.10 2.14
C GLY A 218 4.92 -6.73 0.83
N SER A 219 5.43 -6.30 -0.33
CA SER A 219 5.13 -6.95 -1.62
C SER A 219 5.64 -8.38 -1.63
N GLY A 220 4.91 -9.30 -2.26
CA GLY A 220 5.31 -10.69 -2.37
C GLY A 220 6.50 -10.89 -3.29
N LEU A 221 7.41 -11.78 -2.88
CA LEU A 221 8.49 -12.29 -3.71
C LEU A 221 7.96 -13.52 -4.45
N ILE A 222 7.67 -13.37 -5.74
CA ILE A 222 6.98 -14.39 -6.54
C ILE A 222 7.94 -15.08 -7.49
N GLY A 223 8.13 -16.39 -7.28
CA GLY A 223 8.88 -17.27 -8.16
C GLY A 223 7.96 -18.21 -8.94
N LYS A 224 8.58 -19.20 -9.57
CA LYS A 224 7.89 -20.27 -10.31
C LYS A 224 8.22 -21.64 -9.70
N ASP A 225 7.23 -22.51 -9.59
CA ASP A 225 7.45 -23.93 -9.30
C ASP A 225 7.93 -24.67 -10.56
N LYS A 226 8.30 -25.95 -10.41
CA LYS A 226 8.70 -26.83 -11.52
C LYS A 226 7.65 -27.00 -12.64
N PHE A 227 6.40 -26.61 -12.38
CA PHE A 227 5.30 -26.64 -13.33
C PHE A 227 4.96 -25.25 -13.90
N GLN A 228 5.81 -24.24 -13.63
CA GLN A 228 5.66 -22.85 -14.07
C GLN A 228 4.45 -22.12 -13.46
N ASN A 229 3.92 -22.61 -12.34
CA ASN A 229 2.93 -21.90 -11.54
C ASN A 229 3.58 -20.85 -10.65
N ASN A 230 2.89 -19.73 -10.44
CA ASN A 230 3.35 -18.70 -9.50
C ASN A 230 3.26 -19.19 -8.06
N ILE A 231 4.37 -19.06 -7.33
CA ILE A 231 4.49 -19.41 -5.92
C ILE A 231 5.06 -18.22 -5.15
N LEU A 232 4.57 -18.02 -3.93
CA LEU A 232 5.08 -16.99 -3.03
C LEU A 232 6.18 -17.57 -2.14
N ILE A 233 7.37 -17.00 -2.23
CA ILE A 233 8.57 -17.52 -1.53
C ILE A 233 9.08 -16.60 -0.43
N GLY A 234 8.52 -15.40 -0.31
CA GLY A 234 8.88 -14.45 0.72
C GLY A 234 8.15 -13.12 0.60
N VAL A 235 8.57 -12.17 1.43
CA VAL A 235 7.97 -10.83 1.55
C VAL A 235 9.08 -9.79 1.48
N HIS A 236 8.92 -8.78 0.63
CA HIS A 236 9.88 -7.68 0.52
C HIS A 236 9.90 -6.81 1.78
N SER A 237 11.11 -6.52 2.25
CA SER A 237 11.35 -5.67 3.42
C SER A 237 11.92 -4.31 3.01
N GLY A 238 13.01 -4.32 2.25
CA GLY A 238 13.68 -3.12 1.75
C GLY A 238 15.12 -3.42 1.36
N GLY A 239 15.92 -2.41 1.09
CA GLY A 239 17.29 -2.51 0.58
C GLY A 239 18.39 -2.06 1.55
N ILE A 240 19.63 -2.35 1.16
CA ILE A 240 20.85 -1.93 1.87
C ILE A 240 21.78 -1.21 0.89
N GLY A 241 21.88 0.12 1.01
CA GLY A 241 22.68 0.94 0.08
C GLY A 241 22.33 0.65 -1.39
N ASP A 242 23.26 0.86 -2.32
CA ASP A 242 22.96 0.65 -3.75
C ASP A 242 23.26 -0.78 -4.23
N LEU A 243 23.19 -1.78 -3.34
CA LEU A 243 23.70 -3.12 -3.62
C LEU A 243 22.59 -4.12 -3.98
N TYR A 244 21.60 -4.29 -3.10
CA TYR A 244 20.51 -5.23 -3.29
C TYR A 244 19.31 -4.89 -2.43
N ASN A 245 18.14 -5.35 -2.85
CA ASN A 245 16.95 -5.42 -2.03
C ASN A 245 16.88 -6.76 -1.30
N ARG A 246 16.23 -6.77 -0.15
CA ARG A 246 16.07 -7.95 0.69
C ARG A 246 14.67 -8.09 1.25
N GLY A 247 14.34 -9.31 1.62
CA GLY A 247 13.04 -9.63 2.18
C GLY A 247 13.05 -10.88 3.03
N TYR A 248 12.04 -11.03 3.86
CA TYR A 248 11.81 -12.21 4.66
C TYR A 248 11.61 -13.44 3.77
N LYS A 249 12.35 -14.51 4.03
CA LYS A 249 12.29 -15.79 3.30
C LYS A 249 11.33 -16.74 3.99
N PHE A 250 10.43 -17.36 3.24
CA PHE A 250 9.56 -18.38 3.84
C PHE A 250 10.30 -19.70 4.09
N THR A 251 10.21 -20.15 5.33
CA THR A 251 10.71 -21.44 5.80
C THR A 251 9.52 -22.37 6.06
N GLU A 252 9.76 -23.68 6.05
CA GLU A 252 8.72 -24.68 6.38
C GLU A 252 8.06 -24.39 7.73
N LYS A 253 8.86 -23.99 8.73
CA LYS A 253 8.37 -23.64 10.07
C LYS A 253 7.34 -22.50 10.00
N ILE A 254 7.65 -21.44 9.27
CA ILE A 254 6.77 -20.26 9.18
C ILE A 254 5.52 -20.56 8.36
N ILE A 255 5.64 -21.39 7.33
CA ILE A 255 4.48 -21.84 6.56
C ILE A 255 3.54 -22.67 7.43
N ALA A 256 4.08 -23.58 8.24
CA ALA A 256 3.29 -24.35 9.20
C ALA A 256 2.57 -23.42 10.20
N GLU A 257 3.29 -22.46 10.80
CA GLU A 257 2.67 -21.50 11.74
C GLU A 257 1.59 -20.61 11.07
N ILE A 258 1.78 -20.20 9.80
CA ILE A 258 0.75 -19.49 9.04
C ILE A 258 -0.50 -20.36 8.86
N ASN A 259 -0.33 -21.63 8.52
CA ASN A 259 -1.45 -22.57 8.39
C ASN A 259 -2.16 -22.79 9.73
N ASP A 260 -1.42 -22.95 10.82
CA ASP A 260 -1.98 -23.08 12.17
C ASP A 260 -2.83 -21.83 12.54
N ILE A 261 -2.35 -20.63 12.20
CA ILE A 261 -3.11 -19.38 12.37
C ILE A 261 -4.40 -19.38 11.54
N LYS A 262 -4.33 -19.81 10.28
CA LYS A 262 -5.51 -19.90 9.39
C LYS A 262 -6.53 -20.91 9.92
N GLU A 263 -6.07 -22.02 10.47
CA GLU A 263 -6.88 -23.09 11.08
C GLU A 263 -7.34 -22.78 12.51
N LYS A 264 -6.87 -21.66 13.09
CA LYS A 264 -7.17 -21.23 14.48
C LYS A 264 -6.71 -22.24 15.54
N LEU A 265 -5.59 -22.90 15.29
CA LEU A 265 -4.96 -23.81 16.25
C LEU A 265 -4.29 -23.02 17.40
N PRO A 266 -4.05 -23.65 18.57
CA PRO A 266 -3.45 -22.97 19.72
C PRO A 266 -2.09 -22.32 19.41
N GLU A 267 -1.96 -21.02 19.72
CA GLU A 267 -0.79 -20.18 19.37
C GLU A 267 0.39 -20.32 20.37
N GLU A 268 0.34 -21.25 21.34
CA GLU A 268 1.25 -21.26 22.51
C GLU A 268 2.75 -21.31 22.15
N THR A 269 3.11 -21.97 21.04
CA THR A 269 4.48 -22.06 20.53
C THR A 269 4.74 -21.22 19.28
N SER A 270 3.77 -20.42 18.84
CA SER A 270 3.90 -19.63 17.61
C SER A 270 4.99 -18.56 17.74
N SER A 271 5.76 -18.34 16.69
CA SER A 271 6.70 -17.23 16.56
C SER A 271 5.95 -15.90 16.34
N PHE A 272 4.66 -15.95 16.06
CA PHE A 272 3.77 -14.78 15.97
C PHE A 272 3.13 -14.43 17.31
N MET A 273 2.98 -13.13 17.56
CA MET A 273 2.02 -12.59 18.52
C MET A 273 0.92 -11.87 17.78
N SER A 274 -0.25 -11.73 18.38
CA SER A 274 -1.36 -11.02 17.77
C SER A 274 -1.84 -9.80 18.55
N PHE A 275 -2.38 -8.84 17.81
CA PHE A 275 -3.03 -7.65 18.35
C PHE A 275 -4.12 -7.17 17.38
N ASN A 276 -5.03 -6.34 17.88
CA ASN A 276 -6.15 -5.82 17.09
C ASN A 276 -5.90 -4.33 16.81
N PRO A 277 -5.84 -3.90 15.54
CA PRO A 277 -5.85 -2.47 15.23
C PRO A 277 -7.26 -1.89 15.43
N ALA A 278 -7.38 -0.57 15.41
CA ALA A 278 -8.66 0.11 15.42
C ALA A 278 -9.44 -0.19 14.13
N VAL A 279 -10.65 -0.73 14.28
CA VAL A 279 -11.58 -0.97 13.18
C VAL A 279 -12.45 0.27 13.02
N VAL A 280 -12.17 1.08 11.99
CA VAL A 280 -12.88 2.33 11.73
C VAL A 280 -13.65 2.21 10.44
N LYS A 281 -14.98 2.23 10.52
CA LYS A 281 -15.83 2.19 9.33
C LYS A 281 -15.72 3.49 8.55
N VAL A 282 -15.15 3.42 7.35
CA VAL A 282 -15.05 4.54 6.42
C VAL A 282 -15.75 4.19 5.11
N GLU A 283 -16.39 5.17 4.51
CA GLU A 283 -16.75 5.12 3.09
C GLU A 283 -16.00 6.24 2.38
N ARG A 284 -15.57 6.02 1.12
CA ARG A 284 -14.79 7.02 0.40
C ARG A 284 -15.32 7.30 -0.98
N VAL A 285 -15.20 8.55 -1.38
CA VAL A 285 -15.47 8.98 -2.75
C VAL A 285 -14.16 9.37 -3.39
N SER A 286 -13.81 8.70 -4.48
CA SER A 286 -12.68 9.03 -5.33
C SER A 286 -13.19 9.70 -6.60
N VAL A 287 -12.89 10.98 -6.75
CA VAL A 287 -13.14 11.73 -7.98
C VAL A 287 -11.88 11.66 -8.84
N VAL A 288 -11.97 11.11 -10.04
CA VAL A 288 -10.83 10.87 -10.92
C VAL A 288 -10.94 11.76 -12.15
N ASN A 289 -9.87 12.51 -12.44
CA ASN A 289 -9.77 13.30 -13.65
C ASN A 289 -9.32 12.40 -14.81
N PHE A 290 -10.19 12.12 -15.77
CA PHE A 290 -9.83 11.34 -16.96
C PHE A 290 -9.47 12.18 -18.17
N CYS A 291 -9.50 13.51 -18.06
CA CYS A 291 -9.06 14.42 -19.10
C CYS A 291 -7.52 14.48 -19.19
N ASN A 292 -7.00 14.87 -20.35
CA ASN A 292 -5.58 15.18 -20.58
C ASN A 292 -5.19 16.58 -20.09
N GLU A 293 -6.09 17.27 -19.38
CA GLU A 293 -5.87 18.61 -18.84
C GLU A 293 -6.24 18.66 -17.37
N THR A 294 -5.62 19.61 -16.65
CA THR A 294 -5.89 19.83 -15.23
C THR A 294 -7.30 20.38 -15.05
N LEU A 295 -8.08 19.76 -14.17
CA LEU A 295 -9.45 20.16 -13.87
C LEU A 295 -9.54 20.88 -12.53
N ASN A 296 -10.20 22.03 -12.50
CA ASN A 296 -10.61 22.68 -11.28
C ASN A 296 -12.03 22.24 -10.93
N ILE A 297 -12.16 21.35 -9.95
CA ILE A 297 -13.42 20.74 -9.55
C ILE A 297 -13.89 21.28 -8.20
N ALA A 298 -15.20 21.44 -8.06
CA ALA A 298 -15.82 21.64 -6.75
C ALA A 298 -16.59 20.38 -6.39
N VAL A 299 -16.28 19.79 -5.24
CA VAL A 299 -17.06 18.68 -4.69
C VAL A 299 -18.09 19.24 -3.72
N ARG A 300 -19.34 18.77 -3.79
CA ARG A 300 -20.40 19.07 -2.83
C ARG A 300 -21.06 17.78 -2.37
N TYR A 301 -21.41 17.71 -1.09
CA TYR A 301 -22.16 16.60 -0.52
C TYR A 301 -23.10 17.02 0.61
N THR A 302 -24.14 16.23 0.88
CA THR A 302 -25.10 16.49 1.96
C THR A 302 -24.57 15.99 3.31
N ASN A 303 -24.60 16.81 4.37
CA ASN A 303 -24.22 16.41 5.73
C ASN A 303 -25.30 15.56 6.41
N GLN A 304 -25.10 15.29 7.71
CA GLN A 304 -26.06 14.49 8.48
C GLN A 304 -27.43 15.17 8.61
N ASP A 305 -27.55 16.47 8.42
CA ASP A 305 -28.80 17.22 8.51
C ASP A 305 -29.44 17.46 7.14
N GLY A 306 -28.85 16.90 6.06
CA GLY A 306 -29.29 17.10 4.68
C GLY A 306 -28.82 18.43 4.08
N GLU A 307 -27.98 19.20 4.78
CA GLU A 307 -27.44 20.45 4.29
C GLU A 307 -26.28 20.22 3.33
N TRP A 308 -26.19 21.04 2.29
CA TRP A 308 -25.09 20.98 1.33
C TRP A 308 -23.80 21.53 1.94
N ILE A 309 -22.81 20.66 2.14
CA ILE A 309 -21.43 21.04 2.43
C ILE A 309 -20.64 21.13 1.13
N ARG A 310 -19.93 22.24 0.97
CA ARG A 310 -18.93 22.43 -0.08
C ARG A 310 -17.53 22.42 0.56
N PRO A 311 -16.87 21.26 0.66
CA PRO A 311 -15.60 21.15 1.37
C PRO A 311 -14.48 22.05 0.82
N SER A 312 -14.39 22.28 -0.52
CA SER A 312 -13.50 23.27 -1.16
C SER A 312 -13.54 23.19 -2.70
N TYR A 313 -12.73 24.01 -3.37
CA TYR A 313 -12.31 23.83 -4.76
C TYR A 313 -10.98 23.10 -4.82
N PHE A 314 -10.81 22.23 -5.82
CA PHE A 314 -9.64 21.39 -5.94
C PHE A 314 -9.15 21.37 -7.37
N THR A 315 -7.84 21.37 -7.51
CA THR A 315 -7.18 21.21 -8.80
C THR A 315 -6.73 19.75 -8.90
N VAL A 316 -7.26 19.02 -9.87
CA VAL A 316 -6.94 17.61 -10.11
C VAL A 316 -6.22 17.53 -11.45
N ALA A 317 -4.93 17.19 -11.42
CA ALA A 317 -4.13 17.00 -12.62
C ALA A 317 -4.67 15.85 -13.50
N PRO A 318 -4.28 15.77 -14.78
CA PRO A 318 -4.65 14.66 -15.65
C PRO A 318 -4.38 13.31 -14.99
N PHE A 319 -5.39 12.43 -14.96
CA PHE A 319 -5.31 11.06 -14.46
C PHE A 319 -5.05 10.89 -12.96
N GLU A 320 -5.08 12.00 -12.22
CA GLU A 320 -5.01 11.99 -10.78
C GLU A 320 -6.40 11.83 -10.15
N SER A 321 -6.40 11.49 -8.86
CA SER A 321 -7.61 11.29 -8.07
C SER A 321 -7.62 12.12 -6.80
N LEU A 322 -8.80 12.61 -6.46
CA LEU A 322 -9.10 13.28 -5.21
C LEU A 322 -10.03 12.41 -4.37
N GLU A 323 -9.68 12.18 -3.12
CA GLU A 323 -10.45 11.31 -2.24
C GLU A 323 -11.03 12.05 -1.05
N TYR A 324 -12.27 11.70 -0.72
CA TYR A 324 -12.97 12.18 0.47
C TYR A 324 -13.42 11.00 1.29
N THR A 325 -13.16 11.08 2.60
CA THR A 325 -13.76 10.15 3.56
C THR A 325 -15.11 10.69 4.00
N LEU A 326 -16.15 9.91 3.79
CA LEU A 326 -17.50 10.16 4.28
C LEU A 326 -17.70 9.42 5.59
N LYS A 327 -18.47 10.02 6.50
CA LYS A 327 -19.03 9.30 7.64
C LYS A 327 -20.09 8.32 7.11
N PRO A 328 -20.21 7.08 7.61
CA PRO A 328 -21.25 6.16 7.14
C PRO A 328 -22.67 6.72 7.40
N LYS A 329 -23.46 7.02 6.34
CA LYS A 329 -24.89 7.45 6.43
C LYS A 329 -25.62 7.46 5.07
N THR A 330 -26.85 6.97 5.03
CA THR A 330 -27.70 6.97 3.83
C THR A 330 -28.55 8.27 3.73
N PRO A 331 -28.66 8.97 2.57
CA PRO A 331 -27.81 9.01 1.36
C PRO A 331 -26.87 10.25 1.28
N TYR A 332 -25.77 10.14 0.52
CA TYR A 332 -24.96 11.28 0.08
C TYR A 332 -25.24 11.60 -1.39
N TYR A 333 -25.29 12.89 -1.74
CA TYR A 333 -25.29 13.32 -3.14
C TYR A 333 -23.94 13.92 -3.46
N VAL A 334 -23.23 13.42 -4.46
CA VAL A 334 -21.94 13.97 -4.85
C VAL A 334 -22.04 14.61 -6.21
N ASN A 335 -21.53 15.84 -6.31
CA ASN A 335 -21.36 16.56 -7.54
C ASN A 335 -19.89 16.93 -7.71
N ALA A 336 -19.35 16.78 -8.91
CA ALA A 336 -18.10 17.40 -9.30
C ALA A 336 -18.31 18.15 -10.62
N MET A 337 -18.17 19.48 -10.58
CA MET A 337 -18.29 20.38 -11.74
C MET A 337 -16.96 21.09 -11.97
N THR A 338 -16.59 21.30 -13.24
CA THR A 338 -15.47 22.18 -13.58
C THR A 338 -15.89 23.65 -13.54
N LEU A 339 -14.96 24.57 -13.21
CA LEU A 339 -15.25 26.01 -13.06
C LEU A 339 -15.95 26.67 -14.27
N GLU A 340 -15.76 26.13 -15.48
CA GLU A 340 -16.35 26.66 -16.71
C GLU A 340 -17.68 25.98 -17.09
N ASN A 341 -18.16 25.02 -16.31
CA ASN A 341 -19.39 24.24 -16.58
C ASN A 341 -19.40 23.51 -17.94
N LYS A 342 -18.23 23.30 -18.55
CA LYS A 342 -18.05 22.73 -19.91
C LYS A 342 -17.93 21.19 -19.96
N TYR A 343 -17.86 20.51 -18.81
CA TYR A 343 -17.52 19.08 -18.74
C TYR A 343 -18.60 18.34 -17.94
N LYS A 344 -19.02 17.16 -18.42
CA LYS A 344 -19.99 16.29 -17.74
C LYS A 344 -19.27 15.17 -16.99
N LEU A 345 -19.85 14.74 -15.88
CA LEU A 345 -19.46 13.49 -15.22
C LEU A 345 -19.68 12.34 -16.21
N HIS A 346 -18.62 11.60 -16.52
CA HIS A 346 -18.69 10.37 -17.31
C HIS A 346 -18.00 9.27 -16.51
N GLY A 347 -18.81 8.36 -15.97
CA GLY A 347 -18.36 7.24 -15.16
C GLY A 347 -19.36 6.10 -15.27
N ASN A 348 -18.86 4.88 -15.10
CA ASN A 348 -19.62 3.65 -15.25
C ASN A 348 -20.80 3.60 -14.28
N SER A 349 -21.97 3.95 -14.79
CA SER A 349 -23.29 3.95 -14.16
C SER A 349 -23.82 2.54 -13.84
N ARG A 350 -22.96 1.55 -13.61
CA ARG A 350 -23.38 0.21 -13.15
C ARG A 350 -23.72 0.14 -11.66
N LEU A 351 -23.71 1.26 -10.95
CA LEU A 351 -24.59 1.44 -9.80
C LEU A 351 -25.89 2.05 -10.32
N TYR A 352 -26.78 1.19 -10.83
CA TYR A 352 -28.20 1.54 -10.90
C TYR A 352 -28.63 1.94 -9.50
N VAL A 353 -28.87 3.23 -9.31
CA VAL A 353 -29.59 3.76 -8.17
C VAL A 353 -31.04 3.77 -8.61
N GLU A 354 -31.82 2.77 -8.20
CA GLU A 354 -33.28 2.87 -8.27
C GLU A 354 -33.71 4.17 -7.58
N GLY A 355 -34.43 5.03 -8.31
CA GLY A 355 -35.00 6.28 -7.76
C GLY A 355 -34.07 7.50 -7.68
N ALA A 356 -33.11 7.66 -8.59
CA ALA A 356 -32.44 8.94 -8.80
C ALA A 356 -33.35 9.89 -9.61
N ASP A 357 -34.05 10.80 -8.92
CA ASP A 357 -34.71 11.91 -9.59
C ASP A 357 -33.70 12.78 -10.34
N LYS A 358 -34.06 13.13 -11.57
CA LYS A 358 -33.29 13.94 -12.53
C LYS A 358 -32.79 15.26 -11.92
N TYR A 359 -31.54 15.29 -11.45
CA TYR A 359 -30.76 16.51 -11.34
C TYR A 359 -29.54 16.36 -12.24
N GLU A 360 -29.50 17.12 -13.35
CA GLU A 360 -28.35 17.13 -14.26
C GLU A 360 -27.06 17.37 -13.47
N ASN A 361 -26.06 16.50 -13.66
CA ASN A 361 -24.70 16.58 -13.07
C ASN A 361 -24.48 16.06 -11.63
N PHE A 362 -25.40 15.29 -11.05
CA PHE A 362 -25.22 14.70 -9.70
C PHE A 362 -25.20 13.16 -9.73
N ALA A 363 -24.35 12.56 -8.90
CA ALA A 363 -24.39 11.14 -8.57
C ALA A 363 -24.96 10.96 -7.16
N LYS A 364 -26.14 10.34 -7.04
CA LYS A 364 -26.69 9.92 -5.75
C LYS A 364 -25.95 8.67 -5.29
N MET A 365 -25.48 8.66 -4.06
CA MET A 365 -24.68 7.59 -3.49
C MET A 365 -25.33 7.11 -2.21
N PHE A 366 -25.70 5.83 -2.20
CA PHE A 366 -26.16 5.17 -1.00
C PHE A 366 -24.98 4.52 -0.30
N THR A 367 -24.67 5.04 0.88
CA THR A 367 -23.80 4.34 1.81
C THR A 367 -24.48 3.06 2.22
N THR A 368 -23.73 1.98 2.35
CA THR A 368 -24.30 0.73 2.85
C THR A 368 -24.12 0.57 4.35
N GLY A 369 -23.32 1.45 4.99
CA GLY A 369 -22.94 1.29 6.40
C GLY A 369 -21.97 0.13 6.63
N LYS A 370 -21.57 -0.56 5.55
CA LYS A 370 -20.48 -1.54 5.51
C LYS A 370 -19.17 -0.78 5.33
N THR A 371 -18.07 -1.28 5.88
CA THR A 371 -16.80 -0.57 5.72
C THR A 371 -16.28 -0.68 4.30
N GLY A 372 -15.72 0.43 3.84
CA GLY A 372 -14.68 0.47 2.84
C GLY A 372 -15.18 0.32 1.41
N ARG A 373 -16.44 0.65 1.15
CA ARG A 373 -16.84 0.97 -0.22
C ARG A 373 -16.13 2.24 -0.67
N MET A 374 -15.40 2.13 -1.78
CA MET A 374 -14.92 3.28 -2.53
C MET A 374 -15.78 3.49 -3.76
N PHE A 375 -16.30 4.70 -3.89
CA PHE A 375 -17.12 5.12 -5.00
C PHE A 375 -16.29 5.95 -5.97
N TYR A 376 -16.34 5.59 -7.24
CA TYR A 376 -15.56 6.24 -8.29
C TYR A 376 -16.43 7.17 -9.12
N LEU A 377 -16.03 8.43 -9.22
CA LEU A 377 -16.66 9.44 -10.08
C LEU A 377 -15.65 9.92 -11.12
N GLY A 378 -15.86 9.54 -12.38
CA GLY A 378 -15.03 9.97 -13.50
C GLY A 378 -15.50 11.29 -14.11
N ILE A 379 -14.57 12.17 -14.46
CA ILE A 379 -14.84 13.41 -15.21
C ILE A 379 -14.09 13.36 -16.54
N CYS A 380 -14.79 13.56 -17.66
CA CYS A 380 -14.19 13.64 -19.00
C CYS A 380 -14.85 14.75 -19.84
N ARG A 381 -14.18 15.19 -20.91
CA ARG A 381 -14.73 16.07 -21.95
C ARG A 381 -15.73 15.28 -22.80
N ILE A 382 -16.86 15.91 -23.15
CA ILE A 382 -17.82 15.36 -24.13
C ILE A 382 -17.23 15.48 -25.53
#